data_AF-B1KER5-F1
#
_entry.id   AF-B1KER5-F1
#
_cell.length_a   1.000
_cell.length_b   1.000
_cell.length_c   1.000
_cell.angle_alpha   90.00
_cell.angle_beta   90.00
_cell.angle_gamma   90.00
#
_symmetry.space_group_name_H-M   'P 1'
#
loop_
_entity.id
_entity.type
_entity.pdbx_description
1 polymer ?
#
loop_
_entity_poly.entity_id
_entity_poly.type
_entity_poly.pdbx_seq_one_letter_code
_entity_poly.pdbx_strand_id
1 'polypeptide(L)'
;MSDFLRKSSGFTLIELVVVIIILGVLSVVAAPKFINLSRDAKVSSVESFLGDMKSMIKLLHAKAQIQGKLGDQDRVETDYGVYEFWRGYPENKSEATNPNLYFLEAFFGLTGAISEDKTNTRRIVSYGDLSVYEDNGNSRIGYGTGTLIADKCYASYNHTATTQSFTIDTDGC
;
A
#
# COMPACT_ATOMS: atom_id res chain seq x y z
N MET A 1 -57.99 -0.90 32.72
CA MET A 1 -57.17 -1.21 31.53
C MET A 1 -57.80 -0.52 30.34
N SER A 2 -57.41 0.75 30.11
CA SER A 2 -57.93 1.58 29.03
C SER A 2 -56.78 1.76 28.04
N ASP A 3 -56.95 1.19 26.86
CA ASP A 3 -55.98 1.24 25.77
C ASP A 3 -55.80 2.67 25.27
N PHE A 4 -54.58 3.18 25.41
CA PHE A 4 -54.10 4.37 24.73
C PHE A 4 -53.90 4.01 23.24
N LEU A 5 -54.95 4.17 22.44
CA LEU A 5 -54.90 3.97 20.99
C LEU A 5 -53.87 4.95 20.38
N ARG A 6 -52.67 4.43 20.14
CA ARG A 6 -51.56 5.14 19.49
C ARG A 6 -51.96 5.45 18.05
N LYS A 7 -52.24 6.72 17.77
CA LYS A 7 -52.53 7.24 16.42
C LYS A 7 -51.30 7.03 15.53
N SER A 8 -51.37 6.07 14.60
CA SER A 8 -50.33 5.91 13.58
C SER A 8 -50.48 7.04 12.57
N SER A 9 -49.67 8.10 12.71
CA SER A 9 -49.52 9.11 11.66
C SER A 9 -48.72 8.48 10.53
N GLY A 10 -49.39 8.12 9.44
CA GLY A 10 -48.72 7.73 8.20
C GLY A 10 -47.90 8.89 7.63
N PHE A 11 -46.76 8.58 7.02
CA PHE A 11 -45.93 9.54 6.29
C PHE A 11 -46.71 10.09 5.08
N THR A 12 -46.64 11.39 4.82
CA THR A 12 -47.31 11.97 3.65
C THR A 12 -46.49 11.72 2.38
N LEU A 13 -47.17 11.62 1.22
CA LEU A 13 -46.48 11.50 -0.07
C LEU A 13 -45.58 12.70 -0.35
N ILE A 14 -45.98 13.91 0.08
CA ILE A 14 -45.20 15.12 -0.13
C ILE A 14 -43.91 15.12 0.71
N GLU A 15 -43.93 14.62 1.95
CA GLU A 15 -42.71 14.49 2.76
C GLU A 15 -41.70 13.55 2.11
N LEU A 16 -42.16 12.43 1.55
CA LEU A 16 -41.27 11.51 0.83
C LEU A 16 -40.65 12.18 -0.41
N VAL A 17 -41.46 12.91 -1.19
CA VAL A 17 -41.01 13.60 -2.40
C VAL A 17 -40.01 14.71 -2.09
N VAL A 18 -40.25 15.51 -1.05
CA VAL A 18 -39.32 16.58 -0.66
C VAL A 18 -37.98 16.00 -0.19
N VAL A 19 -37.99 14.89 0.56
CA VAL A 19 -36.76 14.24 1.01
C VAL A 19 -35.90 13.75 -0.16
N ILE A 20 -36.48 13.09 -1.16
CA ILE A 20 -35.71 12.62 -2.32
C ILE A 20 -35.18 13.78 -3.17
N ILE A 21 -35.90 14.91 -3.26
CA ILE A 21 -35.42 16.11 -3.95
C ILE A 21 -34.21 16.70 -3.22
N ILE A 22 -34.29 16.84 -1.90
CA ILE A 22 -33.17 17.36 -1.09
C ILE A 22 -31.95 16.43 -1.21
N LEU A 23 -32.14 15.11 -1.08
CA LEU A 23 -31.06 14.14 -1.27
C LEU A 23 -30.48 14.19 -2.69
N GLY A 24 -31.32 14.42 -3.70
CA GLY A 24 -30.88 14.60 -5.09
C GLY A 24 -29.93 15.79 -5.26
N VAL A 25 -30.30 16.97 -4.74
CA VAL A 25 -29.46 18.18 -4.84
C VAL A 25 -28.15 18.02 -4.06
N LEU A 26 -28.22 17.48 -2.83
CA LEU A 26 -27.02 17.25 -2.01
C LEU A 26 -26.05 16.28 -2.70
N SER A 27 -26.56 15.24 -3.36
CA SER A 27 -25.73 14.24 -4.04
C SER A 27 -24.93 14.83 -5.21
N VAL A 28 -25.53 15.74 -5.99
CA VAL A 28 -24.88 16.38 -7.14
C VAL A 28 -23.69 17.24 -6.72
N VAL A 29 -23.79 17.94 -5.58
CA VAL A 29 -22.70 18.80 -5.07
C VAL A 29 -21.63 17.97 -4.35
N ALA A 30 -22.02 16.92 -3.63
CA ALA A 30 -21.10 16.11 -2.84
C ALA A 30 -20.22 15.15 -3.66
N ALA A 31 -20.78 14.55 -4.74
CA ALA A 31 -20.08 13.56 -5.55
C ALA A 31 -18.71 14.02 -6.12
N PRO A 32 -18.58 15.17 -6.81
CA PRO A 32 -17.29 15.58 -7.36
C PRO A 32 -16.23 15.87 -6.28
N LYS A 33 -16.65 16.41 -5.13
CA LYS A 33 -15.75 16.65 -4.00
C LYS A 33 -15.24 15.35 -3.38
N PHE A 34 -16.11 14.34 -3.27
CA PHE A 34 -15.74 13.03 -2.73
C PHE A 34 -14.70 12.30 -3.61
N ILE A 35 -14.84 12.39 -4.93
CA ILE A 35 -13.87 11.82 -5.89
C ILE A 35 -12.50 12.46 -5.73
N ASN A 36 -12.43 13.79 -5.69
CA ASN A 36 -11.16 14.50 -5.50
C ASN A 36 -10.51 14.15 -4.15
N LEU A 37 -11.29 14.11 -3.07
CA LEU A 37 -10.77 13.75 -1.75
C LEU A 37 -10.22 12.32 -1.72
N SER A 38 -10.89 11.39 -2.41
CA SER A 38 -10.45 9.99 -2.49
C SER A 38 -9.13 9.87 -3.27
N ARG A 39 -8.99 10.62 -4.37
CA ARG A 39 -7.74 10.73 -5.12
C ARG A 39 -6.61 11.33 -4.28
N ASP A 40 -6.84 12.47 -3.64
CA ASP A 40 -5.84 13.14 -2.81
C ASP A 40 -5.38 12.25 -1.64
N ALA A 41 -6.31 11.48 -1.05
CA ALA A 41 -5.99 10.50 0.00
C ALA A 41 -5.08 9.37 -0.52
N LYS A 42 -5.34 8.85 -1.72
CA LYS A 42 -4.47 7.84 -2.35
C LYS A 42 -3.09 8.40 -2.64
N VAL A 43 -3.01 9.58 -3.26
CA VAL A 43 -1.75 10.28 -3.57
C VAL A 43 -0.92 10.46 -2.29
N SER A 44 -1.52 11.02 -1.25
CA SER A 44 -0.85 11.24 0.05
C SER A 44 -0.37 9.93 0.68
N SER A 45 -1.12 8.84 0.56
CA SER A 45 -0.73 7.53 1.09
C SER A 45 0.46 6.96 0.33
N VAL A 46 0.46 7.05 -1.00
CA VAL A 46 1.58 6.60 -1.85
C VAL A 46 2.85 7.42 -1.59
N GLU A 47 2.72 8.74 -1.42
CA GLU A 47 3.84 9.61 -1.02
C GLU A 47 4.39 9.23 0.36
N SER A 48 3.51 8.88 1.30
CA SER A 48 3.89 8.39 2.63
C SER A 48 4.68 7.09 2.54
N PHE A 49 4.21 6.12 1.75
CA PHE A 49 4.94 4.87 1.52
C PHE A 49 6.34 5.13 0.94
N LEU A 50 6.48 6.04 -0.03
CA LEU A 50 7.80 6.40 -0.57
C LEU A 50 8.72 6.97 0.52
N GLY A 51 8.19 7.84 1.38
CA GLY A 51 8.91 8.42 2.51
C GLY A 51 9.39 7.35 3.50
N ASP A 52 8.51 6.42 3.85
CA ASP A 52 8.80 5.30 4.73
C ASP A 52 9.89 4.40 4.13
N MET A 53 9.76 4.02 2.85
CA MET A 53 10.77 3.20 2.17
C MET A 53 12.16 3.85 2.22
N LYS A 54 12.25 5.16 1.93
CA LYS A 54 13.51 5.91 2.01
C LYS A 54 14.08 5.94 3.42
N SER A 55 13.23 6.11 4.43
CA SER A 55 13.64 6.12 5.83
C SER A 55 14.18 4.75 6.25
N MET A 56 13.43 3.69 5.96
CA MET A 56 13.79 2.32 6.30
C MET A 56 15.09 1.88 5.64
N ILE A 57 15.26 2.15 4.35
CA ILE A 57 16.49 1.79 3.63
C ILE A 57 17.71 2.53 4.17
N LYS A 58 17.57 3.80 4.60
CA LYS A 58 18.65 4.51 5.28
C LYS A 58 19.03 3.88 6.61
N LEU A 59 18.04 3.47 7.41
CA LEU A 59 18.28 2.80 8.69
C LEU A 59 18.96 1.43 8.49
N LEU A 60 18.49 0.65 7.53
CA LEU A 60 19.07 -0.63 7.17
C LEU A 60 20.48 -0.48 6.63
N HIS A 61 20.73 0.53 5.79
CA HIS A 61 22.07 0.84 5.31
C HIS A 61 23.03 1.21 6.44
N ALA A 62 22.57 2.04 7.39
CA ALA A 62 23.35 2.37 8.58
C ALA A 62 23.66 1.12 9.42
N LYS A 63 22.69 0.21 9.59
CA LYS A 63 22.90 -1.07 10.28
C LYS A 63 23.96 -1.92 9.58
N ALA A 64 23.92 -2.01 8.25
CA ALA A 64 24.91 -2.72 7.46
C ALA A 64 26.32 -2.09 7.60
N GLN A 65 26.43 -0.76 7.59
CA GLN A 65 27.68 -0.04 7.83
C GLN A 65 28.27 -0.33 9.21
N ILE A 66 27.45 -0.30 10.27
CA ILE A 66 27.89 -0.61 11.64
C ILE A 66 28.42 -2.04 11.75
N GLN A 67 27.82 -2.98 11.01
CA GLN A 67 28.25 -4.37 10.97
C GLN A 67 29.39 -4.65 9.97
N GLY A 68 29.89 -3.63 9.25
CA GLY A 68 30.92 -3.78 8.23
C GLY A 68 30.46 -4.58 6.99
N LYS A 69 29.16 -4.65 6.75
CA LYS A 69 28.51 -5.46 5.70
C LYS A 69 28.19 -4.63 4.46
N LEU A 70 29.22 -4.21 3.75
CA LEU A 70 29.14 -3.35 2.56
C LEU A 70 29.63 -4.02 1.28
N GLY A 71 29.82 -5.34 1.33
CA GLY A 71 30.17 -6.16 0.16
C GLY A 71 28.98 -6.42 -0.74
N ASP A 72 29.23 -7.20 -1.79
CA ASP A 72 28.23 -7.43 -2.84
C ASP A 72 27.10 -8.36 -2.38
N GLN A 73 27.36 -9.39 -1.57
CA GLN A 73 26.29 -10.28 -1.07
C GLN A 73 26.47 -10.57 0.41
N ASP A 74 26.12 -9.58 1.22
CA ASP A 74 26.21 -9.68 2.67
C ASP A 74 24.85 -10.05 3.30
N ARG A 75 24.89 -10.90 4.32
CA ARG A 75 23.69 -11.25 5.11
C ARG A 75 23.64 -10.46 6.40
N VAL A 76 22.63 -9.63 6.58
CA VAL A 76 22.44 -8.79 7.78
C VAL A 76 21.30 -9.36 8.61
N GLU A 77 21.56 -9.60 9.89
CA GLU A 77 20.50 -10.01 10.84
C GLU A 77 19.66 -8.79 11.21
N THR A 78 18.38 -8.83 10.84
CA THR A 78 17.39 -7.80 11.17
C THR A 78 16.39 -8.35 12.18
N ASP A 79 15.59 -7.46 12.77
CA ASP A 79 14.56 -7.84 13.74
C ASP A 79 13.44 -8.68 13.07
N TYR A 80 13.41 -8.71 11.74
CA TYR A 80 12.47 -9.45 10.89
C TYR A 80 13.08 -10.71 10.27
N GLY A 81 14.32 -11.04 10.63
CA GLY A 81 15.07 -12.18 10.11
C GLY A 81 16.35 -11.78 9.38
N VAL A 82 17.05 -12.79 8.87
CA VAL A 82 18.28 -12.58 8.11
C VAL A 82 17.90 -12.13 6.70
N TYR A 83 18.45 -10.99 6.29
CA TYR A 83 18.13 -10.36 5.02
C TYR A 83 19.41 -10.14 4.20
N GLU A 84 19.31 -10.23 2.89
CA GLU A 84 20.44 -10.09 1.97
C GLU A 84 20.60 -8.65 1.53
N PHE A 85 21.86 -8.20 1.50
CA PHE A 85 22.26 -6.84 1.24
C PHE A 85 23.30 -6.82 0.14
N TRP A 86 23.12 -5.90 -0.80
CA TRP A 86 24.09 -5.59 -1.84
C TRP A 86 24.67 -4.20 -1.61
N ARG A 87 25.98 -4.12 -1.41
CA ARG A 87 26.74 -2.89 -1.13
C ARG A 87 26.15 -2.08 0.03
N GLY A 88 25.69 -2.81 1.04
CA GLY A 88 25.06 -2.24 2.24
C GLY A 88 23.60 -1.83 2.08
N TYR A 89 22.92 -2.12 0.97
CA TYR A 89 21.48 -1.86 0.82
C TYR A 89 20.70 -3.16 0.78
N PRO A 90 19.49 -3.23 1.37
CA PRO A 90 18.67 -4.43 1.32
C PRO A 90 18.23 -4.70 -0.11
N GLU A 91 18.28 -5.97 -0.51
CA GLU A 91 17.68 -6.43 -1.75
C GLU A 91 16.15 -6.33 -1.73
N ASN A 92 15.49 -6.41 -2.87
CA ASN A 92 14.02 -6.38 -2.94
C ASN A 92 13.41 -7.72 -2.51
N LYS A 93 14.10 -8.81 -2.84
CA LYS A 93 13.75 -10.19 -2.50
C LYS A 93 14.99 -10.85 -1.94
N SER A 94 14.97 -11.20 -0.66
CA SER A 94 16.10 -11.85 0.00
C SER A 94 16.02 -13.37 -0.10
N GLU A 95 17.15 -13.97 -0.46
CA GLU A 95 17.34 -15.42 -0.60
C GLU A 95 18.09 -16.01 0.62
N ALA A 96 18.21 -15.22 1.69
CA ALA A 96 18.93 -15.61 2.91
C ALA A 96 18.22 -16.70 3.72
N THR A 97 16.90 -16.89 3.53
CA THR A 97 16.08 -17.86 4.27
C THR A 97 15.17 -18.65 3.32
N ASN A 98 14.66 -19.80 3.79
CA ASN A 98 13.61 -20.55 3.12
C ASN A 98 12.37 -20.66 4.04
N PRO A 99 11.21 -20.05 3.69
CA PRO A 99 10.94 -19.30 2.45
C PRO A 99 11.70 -17.96 2.38
N ASN A 100 11.91 -17.48 1.15
CA ASN A 100 12.51 -16.16 0.89
C ASN A 100 11.70 -15.04 1.54
N LEU A 101 12.40 -14.02 2.03
CA LEU A 101 11.81 -12.80 2.58
C LEU A 101 11.70 -11.72 1.50
N TYR A 102 10.70 -10.85 1.64
CA TYR A 102 10.46 -9.74 0.72
C TYR A 102 10.49 -8.42 1.49
N PHE A 103 11.04 -7.37 0.85
CA PHE A 103 11.37 -6.12 1.53
C PHE A 103 10.13 -5.47 2.16
N LEU A 104 9.08 -5.19 1.37
CA LEU A 104 7.93 -4.45 1.87
C LEU A 104 7.17 -5.18 2.98
N GLU A 105 6.94 -6.48 2.86
CA GLU A 105 6.24 -7.21 3.92
C GLU A 105 7.04 -7.26 5.22
N ALA A 106 8.34 -7.58 5.13
CA ALA A 106 9.19 -7.69 6.30
C ALA A 106 9.28 -6.36 7.05
N PHE A 107 9.34 -5.26 6.31
CA PHE A 107 9.67 -3.95 6.86
C PHE A 107 8.43 -3.08 7.18
N PHE A 108 7.36 -3.17 6.38
CA PHE A 108 6.14 -2.41 6.63
C PHE A 108 5.16 -3.12 7.57
N GLY A 109 5.43 -4.39 7.94
CA GLY A 109 4.57 -5.14 8.87
C GLY A 109 3.14 -5.30 8.36
N LEU A 110 2.97 -5.41 7.04
CA LEU A 110 1.66 -5.55 6.41
C LEU A 110 1.05 -6.91 6.78
N THR A 111 -0.16 -6.91 7.32
CA THR A 111 -0.88 -8.11 7.73
C THR A 111 -2.27 -8.16 7.11
N GLY A 112 -2.88 -9.35 7.06
CA GLY A 112 -4.23 -9.52 6.53
C GLY A 112 -4.32 -9.53 5.01
N ALA A 113 -3.35 -10.16 4.33
CA ALA A 113 -3.40 -10.37 2.89
C ALA A 113 -4.70 -11.11 2.49
N ILE A 114 -5.39 -10.59 1.48
CA ILE A 114 -6.61 -11.20 0.94
C ILE A 114 -6.32 -12.16 -0.21
N SER A 115 -5.21 -11.97 -0.92
CA SER A 115 -4.71 -12.88 -1.94
C SER A 115 -3.21 -12.75 -2.09
N GLU A 116 -2.57 -13.86 -2.44
CA GLU A 116 -1.12 -13.96 -2.66
C GLU A 116 -0.87 -14.82 -3.91
N ASP A 117 -0.14 -14.24 -4.87
CA ASP A 117 0.48 -14.96 -5.98
C ASP A 117 2.00 -14.92 -5.78
N LYS A 118 2.60 -16.08 -5.49
CA LYS A 118 4.02 -16.22 -5.19
C LYS A 118 4.66 -17.24 -6.13
N THR A 119 5.74 -16.83 -6.79
CA THR A 119 6.63 -17.69 -7.56
C THR A 119 8.05 -17.62 -6.99
N ASN A 120 8.99 -18.33 -7.58
CA ASN A 120 10.41 -18.25 -7.19
C ASN A 120 11.06 -16.89 -7.54
N THR A 121 10.46 -16.13 -8.46
CA THR A 121 11.05 -14.89 -9.00
C THR A 121 10.30 -13.64 -8.59
N ARG A 122 9.03 -13.77 -8.20
CA ARG A 122 8.17 -12.63 -7.84
C ARG A 122 7.17 -13.01 -6.76
N ARG A 123 6.62 -11.98 -6.13
CA ARG A 123 5.47 -12.07 -5.25
C ARG A 123 4.54 -10.89 -5.48
N ILE A 124 3.25 -11.18 -5.46
CA ILE A 124 2.17 -10.21 -5.54
C ILE A 124 1.22 -10.49 -4.39
N VAL A 125 0.92 -9.47 -3.61
CA VAL A 125 -0.01 -9.57 -2.49
C VAL A 125 -1.04 -8.46 -2.61
N SER A 126 -2.31 -8.79 -2.43
CA SER A 126 -3.37 -7.80 -2.31
C SER A 126 -3.89 -7.75 -0.88
N TYR A 127 -4.20 -6.53 -0.43
CA TYR A 127 -4.81 -6.19 0.85
C TYR A 127 -6.14 -5.45 0.63
N GLY A 128 -6.85 -5.77 -0.46
CA GLY A 128 -8.00 -5.01 -0.96
C GLY A 128 -7.58 -4.13 -2.13
N ASP A 129 -7.81 -2.82 -2.01
CA ASP A 129 -7.41 -1.86 -3.04
C ASP A 129 -5.90 -1.61 -3.07
N LEU A 130 -5.20 -1.92 -1.97
CA LEU A 130 -3.75 -1.84 -1.85
C LEU A 130 -3.12 -3.16 -2.33
N SER A 131 -2.10 -3.07 -3.15
CA SER A 131 -1.29 -4.23 -3.54
C SER A 131 0.20 -3.96 -3.34
N VAL A 132 0.94 -5.04 -3.16
CA VAL A 132 2.39 -5.08 -3.07
C VAL A 132 2.92 -6.01 -4.15
N TYR A 133 3.92 -5.56 -4.88
CA TYR A 133 4.64 -6.33 -5.88
C TYR A 133 6.12 -6.32 -5.57
N GLU A 134 6.74 -7.49 -5.50
CA GLU A 134 8.17 -7.61 -5.24
C GLU A 134 8.82 -8.66 -6.15
N ASP A 135 9.92 -8.31 -6.80
CA ASP A 135 10.80 -9.20 -7.55
C ASP A 135 12.27 -8.94 -7.17
N ASN A 136 13.23 -9.45 -7.95
CA ASN A 136 14.65 -9.28 -7.66
C ASN A 136 15.19 -7.85 -7.85
N GLY A 137 14.44 -6.98 -8.52
CA GLY A 137 14.90 -5.63 -8.87
C GLY A 137 13.98 -4.53 -8.37
N ASN A 138 12.74 -4.84 -7.98
CA ASN A 138 11.70 -3.87 -7.68
C ASN A 138 10.84 -4.35 -6.52
N SER A 139 10.58 -3.43 -5.60
CA SER A 139 9.51 -3.49 -4.62
C SER A 139 8.57 -2.33 -4.88
N ARG A 140 7.28 -2.59 -5.02
CA ARG A 140 6.23 -1.59 -5.28
C ARG A 140 5.10 -1.77 -4.31
N ILE A 141 4.58 -0.66 -3.80
CA ILE A 141 3.39 -0.61 -2.95
C ILE A 141 2.49 0.52 -3.44
N GLY A 142 1.21 0.25 -3.57
CA GLY A 142 0.28 1.23 -4.14
C GLY A 142 -1.12 0.69 -4.34
N TYR A 143 -1.99 1.53 -4.90
CA TYR A 143 -3.36 1.16 -5.21
C TYR A 143 -3.45 0.59 -6.62
N GLY A 144 -4.15 -0.54 -6.76
CA GLY A 144 -4.28 -1.24 -8.04
C GLY A 144 -4.04 -2.74 -7.93
N THR A 145 -3.66 -3.35 -9.05
CA THR A 145 -3.56 -4.81 -9.16
C THR A 145 -2.26 -5.27 -9.80
N GLY A 146 -1.92 -6.55 -9.61
CA GLY A 146 -0.77 -7.17 -10.27
C GLY A 146 0.55 -6.45 -9.94
N THR A 147 1.20 -5.89 -10.96
CA THR A 147 2.50 -5.21 -10.82
C THR A 147 2.41 -3.72 -10.51
N LEU A 148 1.19 -3.16 -10.44
CA LEU A 148 0.86 -1.74 -10.23
C LEU A 148 1.24 -0.77 -11.38
N ILE A 149 2.02 -1.22 -12.37
CA ILE A 149 2.51 -0.35 -13.46
C ILE A 149 1.35 0.19 -14.32
N ALA A 150 0.33 -0.64 -14.57
CA ALA A 150 -0.82 -0.22 -15.37
C ALA A 150 -1.71 0.79 -14.64
N ASP A 151 -1.79 0.70 -13.30
CA ASP A 151 -2.65 1.52 -12.45
C ASP A 151 -2.02 2.87 -12.10
N LYS A 152 -0.70 3.03 -12.22
CA LYS A 152 0.01 4.31 -12.02
C LYS A 152 -0.29 5.03 -10.71
N CYS A 153 -0.50 4.27 -9.63
CA CYS A 153 -0.73 4.80 -8.29
C CYS A 153 0.12 4.04 -7.28
N TYR A 154 1.45 4.18 -7.36
CA TYR A 154 2.39 3.42 -6.55
C TYR A 154 3.70 4.14 -6.26
N ALA A 155 4.34 3.73 -5.16
CA ALA A 155 5.71 4.04 -4.82
C ALA A 155 6.56 2.80 -5.10
N SER A 156 7.80 3.00 -5.54
CA SER A 156 8.70 1.92 -5.88
C SER A 156 10.12 2.18 -5.40
N TYR A 157 10.72 1.12 -4.87
CA TYR A 157 12.16 0.99 -4.64
C TYR A 157 12.70 0.01 -5.66
N ASN A 158 13.70 0.45 -6.42
CA ASN A 158 14.44 -0.39 -7.33
C ASN A 158 15.86 -0.57 -6.81
N HIS A 159 16.29 -1.81 -6.66
CA HIS A 159 17.67 -2.12 -6.31
C HIS A 159 18.20 -3.27 -7.15
N THR A 160 19.36 -3.03 -7.76
CA THR A 160 20.11 -4.00 -8.54
C THR A 160 21.59 -3.83 -8.20
N ALA A 161 22.45 -4.69 -8.74
CA ALA A 161 23.89 -4.60 -8.52
C ALA A 161 24.52 -3.23 -8.84
N THR A 162 23.91 -2.47 -9.76
CA THR A 162 24.42 -1.19 -10.26
C THR A 162 23.58 0.01 -9.87
N THR A 163 22.31 -0.18 -9.53
CA THR A 163 21.34 0.91 -9.40
C THR A 163 20.59 0.81 -8.08
N GLN A 164 20.38 1.95 -7.44
CA GLN A 164 19.45 2.12 -6.34
C GLN A 164 18.61 3.36 -6.64
N SER A 165 17.29 3.22 -6.72
CA SER A 165 16.42 4.34 -7.00
C SER A 165 15.05 4.23 -6.33
N PHE A 166 14.45 5.38 -6.11
CA PHE A 166 13.10 5.54 -5.59
C PHE A 166 12.28 6.27 -6.62
N THR A 167 11.13 5.72 -6.99
CA THR A 167 10.21 6.31 -7.96
C THR A 167 8.80 6.33 -7.41
N ILE A 168 7.99 7.24 -7.90
CA ILE A 168 6.57 7.36 -7.57
C ILE A 168 5.82 7.72 -8.84
N ASP A 169 4.69 7.06 -9.05
CA ASP A 169 3.73 7.39 -10.09
C ASP A 169 2.36 7.55 -9.43
N THR A 170 1.73 8.70 -9.63
CA THR A 170 0.44 9.08 -9.06
C THR A 170 -0.59 9.46 -10.13
N ASP A 171 -0.26 9.25 -11.41
CA ASP A 171 -1.10 9.67 -12.52
C ASP A 171 -2.45 8.93 -12.55
N GLY A 172 -2.48 7.69 -12.06
CA GLY A 172 -3.67 6.85 -11.99
C GLY A 172 -4.27 6.71 -10.58
N CYS A 173 -3.76 7.48 -9.61
CA CYS A 173 -4.54 7.81 -8.43
C CYS A 173 -5.69 8.76 -8.86
#